data_AF-A0A1Y2K8F6-F1
#
_entry.id   AF-A0A1Y2K8F6-F1
#
_cell.length_a   1.000
_cell.length_b   1.000
_cell.length_c   1.000
_cell.angle_alpha   90.00
_cell.angle_beta   90.00
_cell.angle_gamma   90.00
#
_symmetry.space_group_name_H-M   'P 1'
#
loop_
_entity.id
_entity.type
_entity.pdbx_description
1 polymer ?
#
loop_
_entity_poly.entity_id
_entity_poly.type
_entity_poly.pdbx_seq_one_letter_code
_entity_poly.pdbx_strand_id
1 'polypeptide(L)'
;MAIKYHHGAPGSFKTSGAIADDLPKAVKAGRLVITNIRGISPLRVRDVFRKVHKIEAPESFHIEVFNDENPEDYEKLRRFYHWAPKGAMFFFDEVYNLWDPDQKEFSELDYPGGREAAERDGREPTLRSAFAKHRHYNWDFIIAAQNMCAGSAET
;
A
#
# COMPACT_ATOMS: atom_id res chain seq x y z
N MET A 1 8.29 -10.75 -6.05
CA MET A 1 7.91 -9.43 -5.52
C MET A 1 7.82 -8.43 -6.66
N ALA A 2 6.72 -7.70 -6.73
CA ALA A 2 6.42 -6.74 -7.77
C ALA A 2 5.89 -5.43 -7.19
N ILE A 3 6.07 -4.35 -7.96
CA ILE A 3 5.32 -3.11 -7.81
C ILE A 3 4.41 -3.07 -9.03
N LYS A 4 3.09 -3.03 -8.82
CA LYS A 4 2.09 -2.85 -9.88
C LYS A 4 1.47 -1.48 -9.73
N TYR A 5 1.45 -0.73 -10.83
CA TYR A 5 0.91 0.61 -10.87
C TYR A 5 -0.34 0.63 -11.75
N HIS A 6 -1.46 1.01 -11.17
CA HIS A 6 -2.76 1.13 -11.81
C HIS A 6 -3.17 2.59 -11.84
N HIS A 7 -3.42 3.15 -13.01
CA HIS A 7 -3.83 4.54 -13.15
C HIS A 7 -5.11 4.65 -13.98
N GLY A 8 -5.93 5.66 -13.67
CA GLY A 8 -7.20 5.87 -14.36
C GLY A 8 -8.10 6.87 -13.66
N ALA A 9 -9.15 7.29 -14.37
CA ALA A 9 -10.15 8.22 -13.85
C ALA A 9 -10.86 7.65 -12.60
N PRO A 10 -11.41 8.51 -11.72
CA PRO A 10 -12.33 8.06 -10.67
C PRO A 10 -13.44 7.17 -11.26
N GLY A 11 -13.71 6.04 -10.61
CA GLY A 11 -14.71 5.08 -11.08
C GLY A 11 -14.26 4.12 -12.20
N SER A 12 -13.01 4.18 -12.68
CA SER A 12 -12.50 3.27 -13.73
C SER A 12 -12.17 1.85 -13.24
N PHE A 13 -12.66 1.45 -12.06
CA PHE A 13 -12.38 0.16 -11.41
C PHE A 13 -10.90 -0.17 -11.19
N LYS A 14 -9.99 0.83 -11.24
CA LYS A 14 -8.54 0.62 -11.05
C LYS A 14 -8.21 -0.07 -9.73
N THR A 15 -8.79 0.40 -8.63
CA THR A 15 -8.54 -0.07 -7.27
C THR A 15 -9.23 -1.42 -7.05
N SER A 16 -10.49 -1.56 -7.45
CA SER A 16 -11.27 -2.78 -7.27
C SER A 16 -10.76 -3.94 -8.12
N GLY A 17 -10.32 -3.69 -9.36
CA GLY A 17 -9.67 -4.68 -10.22
C GLY A 17 -8.33 -5.15 -9.63
N ALA A 18 -7.48 -4.22 -9.19
CA ALA A 18 -6.21 -4.55 -8.58
C ALA A 18 -6.36 -5.36 -7.27
N ILE A 19 -7.36 -5.02 -6.45
CA ILE A 19 -7.73 -5.81 -5.27
C ILE A 19 -8.16 -7.23 -5.68
N ALA A 20 -9.08 -7.35 -6.65
CA ALA A 20 -9.65 -8.63 -7.04
C ALA A 20 -8.57 -9.62 -7.50
N ASP A 21 -7.54 -9.13 -8.20
CA ASP A 21 -6.46 -9.96 -8.73
C ASP A 21 -5.42 -10.37 -7.69
N ASP A 22 -5.10 -9.50 -6.75
CA ASP A 22 -3.91 -9.67 -5.90
C ASP A 22 -4.21 -9.87 -4.42
N LEU A 23 -5.32 -9.35 -3.89
CA LEU A 23 -5.70 -9.56 -2.48
C LEU A 23 -5.93 -11.05 -2.18
N PRO A 24 -6.62 -11.85 -3.03
CA PRO A 24 -6.78 -13.27 -2.75
C PRO A 24 -5.45 -14.03 -2.69
N LYS A 25 -4.43 -13.61 -3.46
CA LYS A 25 -3.09 -14.23 -3.43
C LYS A 25 -2.39 -13.91 -2.11
N ALA A 26 -2.46 -12.66 -1.64
CA ALA A 26 -1.91 -12.24 -0.36
C ALA A 26 -2.52 -13.02 0.81
N VAL A 27 -3.85 -13.13 0.81
CA VAL A 27 -4.62 -13.84 1.85
C VAL A 27 -4.30 -15.33 1.86
N LYS A 28 -4.24 -15.99 0.69
CA LYS A 28 -3.85 -17.40 0.58
C LYS A 28 -2.43 -17.66 1.08
N ALA A 29 -1.53 -16.70 0.90
CA ALA A 29 -0.16 -16.77 1.40
C ALA A 29 -0.02 -16.39 2.88
N GLY A 30 -1.11 -16.04 3.58
CA GLY A 30 -1.09 -15.63 4.99
C GLY A 30 -0.31 -14.33 5.23
N ARG A 31 -0.19 -13.47 4.21
CA ARG A 31 0.58 -12.23 4.33
C ARG A 31 -0.22 -11.18 5.09
N LEU A 32 0.49 -10.32 5.80
CA LEU A 32 -0.06 -9.07 6.30
C LEU A 32 -0.38 -8.16 5.11
N VAL A 33 -1.63 -7.75 5.00
CA VAL A 33 -2.09 -6.75 4.04
C VAL A 33 -2.18 -5.40 4.75
N ILE A 34 -1.51 -4.38 4.21
CA ILE A 34 -1.56 -2.99 4.70
C ILE A 34 -2.21 -2.13 3.61
N THR A 35 -3.24 -1.36 3.95
CA THR A 35 -3.97 -0.57 2.95
C THR A 35 -4.69 0.64 3.53
N ASN A 36 -4.88 1.68 2.71
CA ASN A 36 -5.82 2.79 2.98
C ASN A 36 -7.16 2.66 2.23
N ILE A 37 -7.40 1.53 1.54
CA ILE A 37 -8.64 1.37 0.76
C ILE A 37 -9.84 1.21 1.69
N ARG A 38 -10.78 2.15 1.59
CA ARG A 38 -12.02 2.14 2.36
C ARG A 38 -12.89 0.94 2.00
N GLY A 39 -13.56 0.41 3.02
CA GLY A 39 -14.51 -0.68 2.85
C GLY A 39 -13.87 -2.06 2.73
N ILE A 40 -12.54 -2.21 2.79
CA ILE A 40 -11.91 -3.50 3.05
C ILE A 40 -12.04 -3.84 4.53
N SER A 41 -12.38 -5.09 4.83
CA SER A 41 -12.36 -5.62 6.20
C SER A 41 -12.13 -7.14 6.20
N PRO A 42 -11.63 -7.73 7.30
CA PRO A 42 -11.50 -9.18 7.41
C PRO A 42 -12.82 -9.93 7.14
N LEU A 43 -13.95 -9.36 7.59
CA LEU A 43 -15.28 -9.93 7.34
C LEU A 43 -15.61 -9.97 5.84
N ARG A 44 -15.37 -8.86 5.11
CA ARG A 44 -15.62 -8.81 3.67
C ARG A 44 -14.70 -9.75 2.90
N VAL A 45 -13.45 -9.87 3.31
CA VAL A 45 -12.51 -10.80 2.67
C VAL A 45 -12.96 -12.24 2.87
N ARG A 46 -13.36 -12.63 4.09
CA ARG A 46 -13.93 -13.96 4.36
C ARG A 46 -15.17 -14.23 3.50
N ASP A 47 -16.06 -13.25 3.38
CA ASP A 47 -17.25 -13.35 2.54
C ASP A 47 -16.92 -13.54 1.06
N VAL A 48 -15.93 -12.81 0.52
CA VAL A 48 -15.47 -12.97 -0.86
C VAL A 48 -14.87 -14.36 -1.07
N PHE A 49 -14.04 -14.84 -0.14
CA PHE A 49 -13.47 -16.18 -0.21
C PHE A 49 -14.55 -17.27 -0.25
N ARG A 50 -15.53 -17.20 0.66
CA ARG A 50 -16.64 -18.15 0.71
C ARG A 50 -17.52 -18.09 -0.54
N LYS A 51 -17.92 -16.88 -0.97
CA LYS A 51 -18.89 -16.69 -2.07
C LYS A 51 -18.26 -16.88 -3.46
N VAL A 52 -17.06 -16.36 -3.68
CA VAL A 52 -16.39 -16.31 -4.99
C VAL A 52 -15.41 -17.46 -5.16
N HIS A 53 -14.51 -17.65 -4.19
CA HIS A 53 -13.47 -18.68 -4.29
C HIS A 53 -13.91 -20.07 -3.82
N LYS A 54 -15.11 -20.18 -3.21
CA LYS A 54 -15.70 -21.43 -2.70
C LYS A 54 -14.79 -22.16 -1.69
N ILE A 55 -13.99 -21.40 -0.95
CA ILE A 55 -13.10 -21.88 0.11
C ILE A 55 -13.19 -20.93 1.31
N GLU A 56 -12.82 -21.41 2.50
CA GLU A 56 -12.61 -20.52 3.65
C GLU A 56 -11.30 -19.74 3.48
N ALA A 57 -11.30 -18.49 3.96
CA ALA A 57 -10.07 -17.70 4.02
C ALA A 57 -9.17 -18.24 5.15
N PRO A 58 -7.84 -18.34 4.97
CA PRO A 58 -6.95 -18.86 6.01
C PRO A 58 -6.99 -18.02 7.28
N GLU A 59 -7.12 -18.62 8.48
CA GLU A 59 -7.14 -17.84 9.72
C GLU A 59 -5.84 -17.05 9.99
N SER A 60 -4.75 -17.39 9.30
CA SER A 60 -3.45 -16.71 9.40
C SER A 60 -3.39 -15.36 8.66
N PHE A 61 -4.36 -15.00 7.83
CA PHE A 61 -4.31 -13.71 7.13
C PHE A 61 -4.62 -12.56 8.10
N HIS A 62 -3.90 -11.44 7.95
CA HIS A 62 -4.17 -10.21 8.70
C HIS A 62 -4.27 -9.03 7.75
N ILE A 63 -5.17 -8.10 8.05
CA ILE A 63 -5.38 -6.88 7.26
C ILE A 63 -5.41 -5.69 8.21
N GLU A 64 -4.47 -4.77 8.03
CA GLU A 64 -4.42 -3.48 8.71
C GLU A 64 -4.90 -2.40 7.74
N VAL A 65 -6.02 -1.76 8.08
CA VAL A 65 -6.63 -0.70 7.28
C VAL A 65 -6.36 0.63 7.97
N PHE A 66 -5.72 1.55 7.26
CA PHE A 66 -5.38 2.88 7.72
C PHE A 66 -6.39 3.88 7.19
N ASN A 67 -6.79 4.84 8.02
CA ASN A 67 -7.59 5.97 7.56
C ASN A 67 -6.66 7.13 7.20
N ASP A 68 -6.50 7.39 5.91
CA ASP A 68 -5.65 8.48 5.41
C ASP A 68 -6.20 9.90 5.67
N GLU A 69 -7.44 10.02 6.15
CA GLU A 69 -7.97 11.28 6.71
C GLU A 69 -7.54 11.50 8.18
N ASN A 70 -7.09 10.45 8.87
CA ASN A 70 -6.53 10.58 10.21
C ASN A 70 -5.04 10.91 10.11
N PRO A 71 -4.56 12.03 10.70
CA PRO A 71 -3.16 12.45 10.57
C PRO A 71 -2.13 11.42 11.07
N GLU A 72 -2.44 10.67 12.14
CA GLU A 72 -1.52 9.68 12.69
C GLU A 72 -1.38 8.47 11.76
N ASP A 73 -2.50 7.96 11.27
CA ASP A 73 -2.54 6.87 10.30
C ASP A 73 -1.88 7.28 8.97
N TYR A 74 -2.15 8.49 8.51
CA TYR A 74 -1.54 9.08 7.31
C TYR A 74 -0.02 9.13 7.43
N GLU A 75 0.52 9.71 8.51
CA GLU A 75 1.96 9.82 8.72
C GLU A 75 2.63 8.44 8.92
N LYS A 76 1.93 7.51 9.58
CA LYS A 76 2.38 6.11 9.74
C LYS A 76 2.44 5.40 8.39
N LEU A 77 1.44 5.58 7.53
CA LEU A 77 1.40 4.96 6.20
C LEU A 77 2.50 5.51 5.28
N ARG A 78 2.73 6.84 5.27
CA ARG A 78 3.82 7.48 4.52
C ARG A 78 5.21 6.97 4.91
N ARG A 79 5.36 6.55 6.16
CA ARG A 79 6.58 5.95 6.73
C ARG A 79 6.47 4.44 6.91
N PHE A 80 5.74 3.74 6.03
CA PHE A 80 5.55 2.28 6.14
C PHE A 80 6.86 1.51 6.40
N TYR A 81 7.96 1.96 5.79
CA TYR A 81 9.26 1.30 5.86
C TYR A 81 9.95 1.42 7.22
N HIS A 82 9.45 2.29 8.11
CA HIS A 82 9.95 2.43 9.48
C HIS A 82 9.50 1.27 10.37
N TRP A 83 8.33 0.68 10.09
CA TRP A 83 7.67 -0.25 11.01
C TRP A 83 7.18 -1.54 10.35
N ALA A 84 6.77 -1.51 9.08
CA ALA A 84 6.11 -2.65 8.44
C ALA A 84 7.01 -3.90 8.42
N PRO A 85 6.47 -5.08 8.73
CA PRO A 85 7.27 -6.30 8.78
C PRO A 85 7.67 -6.76 7.37
N LYS A 86 8.74 -7.54 7.28
CA LYS A 86 9.10 -8.24 6.04
C LYS A 86 7.95 -9.17 5.63
N GLY A 87 7.71 -9.32 4.32
CA GLY A 87 6.63 -10.13 3.80
C GLY A 87 5.28 -9.42 3.74
N ALA A 88 5.16 -8.16 4.19
CA ALA A 88 3.92 -7.40 4.05
C ALA A 88 3.56 -7.15 2.58
N MET A 89 2.27 -7.01 2.30
CA MET A 89 1.72 -6.66 1.00
C MET A 89 0.92 -5.37 1.12
N PHE A 90 1.29 -4.37 0.32
CA PHE A 90 0.73 -3.04 0.39
C PHE A 90 -0.25 -2.80 -0.75
N PHE A 91 -1.40 -2.23 -0.41
CA PHE A 91 -2.36 -1.67 -1.37
C PHE A 91 -2.53 -0.18 -1.05
N PHE A 92 -1.84 0.67 -1.80
CA PHE A 92 -1.96 2.11 -1.67
C PHE A 92 -2.94 2.62 -2.73
N ASP A 93 -4.02 3.22 -2.28
CA ASP A 93 -5.00 3.89 -3.13
C ASP A 93 -4.78 5.39 -3.05
N GLU A 94 -5.05 6.07 -4.15
CA GLU A 94 -4.78 7.51 -4.30
C GLU A 94 -3.39 7.90 -3.81
N VAL A 95 -2.37 7.17 -4.29
CA VAL A 95 -0.99 7.28 -3.81
C VAL A 95 -0.41 8.69 -3.81
N TYR A 96 -0.90 9.57 -4.69
CA TYR A 96 -0.49 10.97 -4.74
C TYR A 96 -0.91 11.78 -3.51
N ASN A 97 -1.92 11.32 -2.76
CA ASN A 97 -2.25 11.90 -1.46
C ASN A 97 -1.17 11.58 -0.42
N LEU A 98 -0.50 10.42 -0.51
CA LEU A 98 0.57 10.02 0.40
C LEU A 98 1.91 10.66 0.01
N TRP A 99 2.18 10.72 -1.29
CA TRP A 99 3.42 11.25 -1.84
C TRP A 99 3.11 12.06 -3.11
N ASP A 100 3.18 13.38 -2.99
CA ASP A 100 2.95 14.31 -4.09
C ASP A 100 3.98 14.06 -5.22
N PRO A 101 3.55 13.82 -6.46
CA PRO A 101 4.47 13.59 -7.58
C PRO A 101 5.36 14.80 -7.90
N ASP A 102 4.94 16.02 -7.54
CA ASP A 102 5.71 17.25 -7.74
C ASP A 102 6.73 17.51 -6.62
N GLN A 103 6.63 16.77 -5.50
CA GLN A 103 7.58 16.83 -4.41
C GLN A 103 8.92 16.20 -4.82
N LYS A 104 9.97 17.04 -4.85
CA LYS A 104 11.31 16.63 -5.31
C LYS A 104 12.11 15.85 -4.27
N GLU A 105 11.87 16.13 -2.99
CA GLU A 105 12.59 15.51 -1.88
C GLU A 105 11.62 15.08 -0.80
N PHE A 106 11.87 13.91 -0.21
CA PHE A 106 11.07 13.32 0.87
C PHE A 106 11.90 13.16 2.16
N SER A 107 12.85 14.07 2.39
CA SER A 107 13.79 13.99 3.52
C SER A 107 13.10 14.15 4.87
N GLU A 108 11.92 14.76 4.92
CA GLU A 108 11.06 14.81 6.12
C GLU A 108 10.50 13.43 6.52
N LEU A 109 10.55 12.47 5.61
CA LEU A 109 10.15 11.09 5.85
C LEU A 109 11.31 10.19 6.27
N ASP A 110 12.55 10.67 6.23
CA ASP A 110 13.75 9.85 6.48
C ASP A 110 13.71 9.18 7.85
N TYR A 111 14.39 8.04 7.94
CA TYR A 111 14.43 7.26 9.17
C TYR A 111 15.12 8.07 10.30
N PRO A 112 14.52 8.14 11.51
CA PRO A 112 15.09 8.88 12.62
C PRO A 112 16.51 8.41 12.97
N GLY A 113 17.44 9.36 13.14
CA GLY A 113 18.85 9.04 13.39
C GLY A 113 19.65 8.66 12.13
N GLY A 114 19.04 8.79 10.94
CA GLY A 114 19.71 8.62 9.66
C GLY A 114 20.10 7.18 9.36
N ARG A 115 21.11 7.03 8.49
CA ARG A 115 21.47 5.74 7.90
C ARG A 115 21.95 4.70 8.91
N GLU A 116 22.79 5.09 9.86
CA GLU A 116 23.34 4.16 10.85
C GLU A 116 22.24 3.60 11.76
N ALA A 117 21.29 4.45 12.17
CA ALA A 117 20.15 4.02 12.96
C ALA A 117 19.24 3.08 12.17
N ALA A 118 18.94 3.42 10.90
CA ALA A 118 18.15 2.56 10.03
C ALA A 118 18.80 1.17 9.85
N GLU A 119 20.11 1.12 9.59
CA GLU A 119 20.83 -0.13 9.40
C GLU A 119 20.81 -1.01 10.65
N ARG A 120 21.06 -0.43 11.83
CA ARG A 120 20.96 -1.14 13.12
C ARG A 120 19.58 -1.74 13.34
N ASP A 121 18.53 -1.01 12.97
CA ASP A 121 17.15 -1.43 13.16
C ASP A 121 16.65 -2.33 12.00
N GLY A 122 17.51 -2.62 11.02
CA GLY A 122 17.19 -3.43 9.84
C GLY A 122 16.17 -2.76 8.90
N ARG A 123 16.23 -1.43 8.80
CA ARG A 123 15.34 -0.57 8.01
C ARG A 123 16.10 0.14 6.89
N GLU A 124 15.35 0.62 5.91
CA GLU A 124 15.90 1.52 4.90
C GLU A 124 15.90 2.97 5.40
N PRO A 125 16.92 3.77 5.07
CA PRO A 125 17.05 5.13 5.61
C PRO A 125 16.11 6.14 4.97
N THR A 126 15.69 5.92 3.73
CA THR A 126 14.87 6.87 2.96
C THR A 126 13.75 6.16 2.19
N LEU A 127 12.68 6.88 1.88
CA LEU A 127 11.55 6.36 1.08
C LEU A 127 12.01 5.78 -0.26
N ARG A 128 12.93 6.48 -0.95
CA ARG A 128 13.48 6.04 -2.24
C ARG A 128 14.21 4.71 -2.10
N SER A 129 15.01 4.54 -1.05
CA SER A 129 15.72 3.28 -0.79
C SER A 129 14.76 2.14 -0.41
N ALA A 130 13.70 2.43 0.34
CA ALA A 130 12.65 1.47 0.69
C ALA A 130 11.96 0.88 -0.55
N PHE A 131 11.52 1.72 -1.49
CA PHE A 131 10.94 1.23 -2.74
C PHE A 131 11.98 0.52 -3.61
N ALA A 132 13.20 1.05 -3.75
CA ALA A 132 14.24 0.42 -4.57
C ALA A 132 14.61 -0.98 -4.08
N LYS A 133 14.65 -1.19 -2.77
CA LYS A 133 15.03 -2.46 -2.14
C LYS A 133 13.85 -3.26 -1.62
N HIS A 134 12.63 -2.98 -2.07
CA HIS A 134 11.43 -3.71 -1.62
C HIS A 134 11.58 -5.24 -1.68
N ARG A 135 12.37 -5.73 -2.64
CA ARG A 135 12.65 -7.16 -2.81
C ARG A 135 13.46 -7.79 -1.67
N HIS A 136 14.26 -7.01 -0.95
CA HIS A 136 15.02 -7.49 0.20
C HIS A 136 14.12 -7.73 1.43
N TYR A 137 12.95 -7.09 1.45
CA TYR A 137 11.99 -7.17 2.55
C TYR A 137 10.82 -8.10 2.23
N ASN A 138 10.78 -8.72 1.05
CA ASN A 138 9.60 -9.43 0.59
C ASN A 138 8.34 -8.56 0.56
N TRP A 139 8.50 -7.30 0.17
CA TRP A 139 7.38 -6.37 0.01
C TRP A 139 6.86 -6.38 -1.43
N ASP A 140 5.54 -6.43 -1.55
CA ASP A 140 4.82 -6.24 -2.80
C ASP A 140 3.92 -5.02 -2.68
N PHE A 141 3.84 -4.23 -3.75
CA PHE A 141 3.05 -3.01 -3.78
C PHE A 141 2.07 -3.06 -4.93
N ILE A 142 0.81 -2.85 -4.60
CA ILE A 142 -0.27 -2.56 -5.54
C ILE A 142 -0.62 -1.09 -5.33
N ILE A 143 -0.36 -0.27 -6.33
CA ILE A 143 -0.47 1.17 -6.23
C ILE A 143 -1.53 1.61 -7.22
N ALA A 144 -2.57 2.27 -6.72
CA ALA A 144 -3.57 2.94 -7.52
C ALA A 144 -3.40 4.45 -7.43
N ALA A 145 -3.43 5.13 -8.57
CA ALA A 145 -3.33 6.57 -8.67
C ALA A 145 -4.47 7.12 -9.52
N GLN A 146 -5.04 8.26 -9.12
CA GLN A 146 -5.86 9.06 -10.02
C GLN A 146 -5.01 9.64 -11.15
N ASN A 147 -5.55 9.62 -12.36
CA ASN A 147 -5.10 10.59 -13.35
C ASN A 147 -5.56 11.97 -12.87
N MET A 148 -4.66 12.96 -12.84
CA MET A 148 -5.10 14.35 -12.97
C MET A 148 -5.92 14.43 -14.26
N CYS A 149 -7.20 14.78 -14.17
CA CYS A 149 -7.95 15.19 -15.35
C CYS A 149 -7.23 16.40 -15.95
N ALA A 150 -6.49 16.20 -17.03
CA ALA A 150 -6.11 17.31 -17.91
C ALA A 150 -7.41 17.88 -18.50
N GLY A 151 -7.75 19.12 -18.13
CA GLY A 151 -8.90 19.82 -18.69
C GLY A 151 -9.44 20.93 -17.79
N SER A 152 -8.67 21.99 -17.59
CA SER A 152 -9.27 23.32 -17.65
C SER A 152 -9.85 23.48 -19.06
N ALA A 153 -11.12 23.12 -19.24
CA ALA A 153 -11.91 23.66 -20.33
C ALA A 153 -12.24 25.11 -19.95
N GLU A 154 -11.28 26.01 -20.18
CA GLU A 154 -11.58 27.43 -20.27
C GLU A 154 -12.27 27.66 -21.62
N THR A 155 -13.59 27.88 -21.57
CA THR A 155 -14.34 28.62 -22.59
C THR A 155 -14.20 30.11 -22.36
#